data_AF-Q0IUU9-F1
#
_entry.id   AF-Q0IUU9-F1
#
_cell.length_a   1.000
_cell.length_b   1.000
_cell.length_c   1.000
_cell.angle_alpha   90.00
_cell.angle_beta   90.00
_cell.angle_gamma   90.00
#
_symmetry.space_group_name_H-M   'P 1'
#
loop_
_entity.id
_entity.type
_entity.pdbx_description
1 polymer ?
#
loop_
_entity_poly.entity_id
_entity_poly.type
_entity_poly.pdbx_seq_one_letter_code
_entity_poly.pdbx_strand_id
1 'polypeptide(L)'
;KALTTNGKPKELFFSSDLFAIVEHTKNYLAIEDDEIVHIKDGSVSILKFDHEKEKPASVQRALSVLEMEVEQIKKGSYDHFM
;
A
#
# COMPACT_ATOMS: atom_id res chain seq x y z
N LYS A 1 -16.36 2.71 -1.28
CA LYS A 1 -16.58 1.75 -0.16
C LYS A 1 -15.26 1.61 0.59
N ALA A 2 -15.24 1.72 1.92
CA ALA A 2 -13.99 1.63 2.67
C ALA A 2 -13.41 0.20 2.61
N LEU A 3 -12.10 0.08 2.40
CA LEU A 3 -11.34 -1.16 2.36
C LEU A 3 -11.32 -1.85 3.73
N THR A 4 -11.50 -1.11 4.82
CA THR A 4 -11.30 -1.64 6.18
C THR A 4 -12.41 -1.16 7.15
N THR A 5 -13.51 -1.90 7.27
CA THR A 5 -14.68 -1.50 8.08
C THR A 5 -14.78 -2.19 9.45
N ASN A 6 -13.83 -3.05 9.82
CA ASN A 6 -14.08 -4.04 10.89
C ASN A 6 -13.75 -3.56 12.32
N GLY A 7 -13.56 -2.26 12.57
CA GLY A 7 -13.32 -1.69 13.92
C GLY A 7 -12.07 -2.16 14.67
N LYS A 8 -11.35 -3.15 14.16
CA LYS A 8 -10.08 -3.64 14.74
C LYS A 8 -8.97 -2.60 14.55
N PRO A 9 -8.01 -2.49 15.49
CA PRO A 9 -6.78 -1.73 15.29
C PRO A 9 -6.05 -2.22 14.03
N LYS A 10 -5.44 -1.29 13.29
CA LYS A 10 -4.72 -1.55 12.04
C LYS A 10 -3.51 -0.65 11.97
N GLU A 11 -2.44 -1.17 11.40
CA GLU A 11 -1.25 -0.42 11.03
C GLU A 11 -1.22 -0.31 9.50
N LEU A 12 -0.85 0.87 9.00
CA LEU A 12 -0.77 1.17 7.57
C LEU A 12 0.63 1.71 7.29
N PHE A 13 1.29 1.16 6.29
CA PHE A 13 2.61 1.58 5.86
C PHE A 13 2.51 2.18 4.47
N PHE A 14 3.11 3.36 4.29
CA PHE A 14 3.20 4.04 3.00
C PHE A 14 4.66 4.04 2.57
N SER A 15 4.89 3.65 1.32
CA SER A 15 6.22 3.66 0.74
C SER A 15 6.12 3.82 -0.78
N SER A 16 7.12 4.44 -1.38
CA SER A 16 7.33 4.45 -2.83
C SER A 16 7.93 3.14 -3.34
N ASP A 17 8.46 2.31 -2.44
CA ASP A 17 9.17 1.06 -2.74
C ASP A 17 8.74 -0.07 -1.80
N LEU A 18 8.56 -1.27 -2.35
CA LEU A 18 8.15 -2.46 -1.62
C LEU A 18 9.23 -2.94 -0.63
N PHE A 19 10.51 -2.66 -0.91
CA PHE A 19 11.61 -3.04 -0.03
C PHE A 19 11.53 -2.38 1.36
N ALA A 20 10.92 -1.21 1.48
CA ALA A 20 10.81 -0.52 2.77
C ALA A 20 9.71 -1.09 3.69
N ILE A 21 8.79 -1.90 3.15
CA ILE A 21 7.65 -2.44 3.90
C ILE A 21 7.75 -3.94 4.17
N VAL A 22 8.66 -4.66 3.48
CA VAL A 22 8.79 -6.12 3.58
C VAL A 22 9.08 -6.62 5.00
N GLU A 23 9.75 -5.81 5.83
CA GLU A 23 10.02 -6.13 7.24
C GLU A 23 8.77 -6.08 8.13
N HIS A 24 7.73 -5.38 7.69
CA HIS A 24 6.50 -5.15 8.47
C HIS A 24 5.29 -5.89 7.92
N THR A 25 5.18 -6.05 6.60
CA THR A 25 4.04 -6.72 5.96
C THR A 25 4.40 -7.27 4.59
N LYS A 26 3.83 -8.43 4.24
CA LYS A 26 3.84 -8.97 2.88
C LYS A 26 2.62 -8.53 2.07
N ASN A 27 1.56 -8.06 2.72
CA ASN A 27 0.37 -7.58 2.03
C ASN A 27 0.59 -6.13 1.62
N TYR A 28 0.41 -5.85 0.33
CA TYR A 28 0.51 -4.50 -0.21
C TYR A 28 -0.62 -4.22 -1.19
N LEU A 29 -0.81 -2.94 -1.49
CA LEU A 29 -1.73 -2.46 -2.50
C LEU A 29 -0.98 -1.39 -3.28
N ALA A 30 -0.84 -1.60 -4.58
CA ALA A 30 -0.28 -0.60 -5.48
C ALA A 30 -1.34 0.45 -5.82
N ILE A 31 -0.98 1.72 -5.66
CA ILE A 31 -1.81 2.87 -6.04
C ILE A 31 -1.51 3.16 -7.51
N GLU A 32 -2.54 3.38 -8.32
CA GLU A 32 -2.39 3.75 -9.73
C GLU A 32 -2.35 5.26 -9.94
N ASP A 33 -2.03 5.68 -11.16
CA ASP A 33 -2.12 7.07 -11.57
C ASP A 33 -3.55 7.62 -11.34
N ASP A 34 -3.58 8.90 -10.95
CA ASP A 34 -4.78 9.67 -10.59
C ASP A 34 -5.58 9.14 -9.39
N GLU A 35 -4.97 8.27 -8.58
CA GLU A 35 -5.58 7.77 -7.35
C GLU A 35 -5.10 8.50 -6.09
N ILE A 36 -6.05 8.73 -5.18
CA ILE A 36 -5.81 9.29 -3.86
C ILE A 36 -6.31 8.31 -2.81
N VAL A 37 -5.42 7.93 -1.90
CA VAL A 37 -5.78 7.18 -0.69
C VAL A 37 -6.25 8.15 0.38
N HIS A 38 -7.51 8.01 0.77
CA HIS A 38 -8.13 8.80 1.84
C HIS A 38 -8.35 7.93 3.08
N ILE A 39 -7.66 8.28 4.16
CA ILE A 39 -7.77 7.61 5.47
C ILE A 39 -8.54 8.52 6.41
N LYS A 40 -9.63 8.02 6.97
CA LYS A 40 -10.46 8.74 7.93
C LYS A 40 -11.15 7.77 8.88
N ASP A 41 -11.14 8.09 10.17
CA ASP A 41 -11.83 7.34 11.23
C ASP A 41 -11.52 5.82 11.20
N GLY A 42 -10.24 5.47 10.98
CA GLY A 42 -9.78 4.08 10.90
C GLY A 42 -10.22 3.32 9.64
N SER A 43 -10.83 4.02 8.69
CA SER A 43 -11.26 3.49 7.39
C SER A 43 -10.35 4.01 6.28
N VAL A 44 -10.02 3.13 5.32
CA VAL A 44 -9.21 3.48 4.14
C VAL A 44 -10.11 3.43 2.93
N SER A 45 -10.04 4.44 2.07
CA SER A 45 -10.77 4.50 0.80
C SER A 45 -9.84 4.97 -0.31
N ILE A 46 -10.06 4.50 -1.53
CA ILE A 46 -9.31 4.94 -2.70
C ILE A 46 -10.29 5.66 -3.63
N LEU A 47 -9.88 6.85 -4.03
CA LEU A 47 -10.62 7.74 -4.92
C LEU A 47 -9.80 7.92 -6.19
N LYS A 48 -10.41 7.67 -7.34
CA LYS A 48 -9.81 7.93 -8.65
C LYS A 48 -10.37 9.21 -9.23
N PHE A 49 -9.49 10.12 -9.59
CA PHE A 49 -9.82 11.35 -10.28
C PHE A 49 -9.82 11.11 -11.78
N ASP A 50 -10.74 11.74 -12.45
CA ASP A 50 -10.90 11.68 -13.90
C ASP A 50 -11.13 13.12 -14.34
N HIS A 51 -10.26 13.63 -15.22
CA HIS A 51 -10.31 15.02 -15.66
C HIS A 51 -11.63 15.40 -16.34
N GLU A 52 -12.39 14.42 -16.85
CA GLU A 52 -13.70 14.64 -17.47
C GLU A 52 -14.86 14.69 -16.45
N LYS A 53 -14.63 14.30 -15.20
CA LYS A 53 -15.68 14.18 -14.17
C LYS A 53 -15.48 15.20 -13.06
N GLU A 54 -16.57 15.85 -12.66
CA GLU A 54 -16.56 16.82 -11.54
C GLU A 54 -16.28 16.17 -10.17
N LYS A 55 -16.52 14.86 -10.02
CA LYS A 55 -16.41 14.15 -8.74
C LYS A 55 -15.54 12.90 -8.88
N PRO A 56 -14.63 12.65 -7.93
CA PRO A 56 -13.83 11.44 -7.94
C PRO A 56 -14.69 10.19 -7.73
N ALA A 57 -14.32 9.09 -8.36
CA ALA A 57 -14.98 7.80 -8.22
C ALA A 57 -14.31 6.97 -7.13
N SER A 58 -15.09 6.27 -6.29
CA SER A 58 -14.50 5.29 -5.37
C SER A 58 -14.11 4.02 -6.12
N VAL A 59 -12.86 3.60 -5.96
CA VAL A 59 -12.31 2.41 -6.61
C VAL A 59 -12.00 1.34 -5.58
N GLN A 60 -12.09 0.08 -6.02
CA GLN A 60 -11.63 -1.08 -5.26
C GLN A 60 -10.33 -1.59 -5.89
N ARG A 61 -9.39 -1.95 -5.05
CA ARG A 61 -8.09 -2.51 -5.43
C ARG A 61 -7.90 -3.79 -4.64
N ALA A 62 -7.36 -4.82 -5.31
CA ALA A 62 -7.03 -6.07 -4.66
C ALA A 62 -5.76 -5.89 -3.80
N LEU A 63 -5.70 -6.59 -2.67
CA LEU A 63 -4.44 -6.76 -1.96
C LEU A 63 -3.60 -7.79 -2.71
N SER A 64 -2.34 -7.45 -2.92
CA SER A 64 -1.32 -8.34 -3.46
C SER A 64 -0.41 -8.84 -2.34
N VAL A 65 0.20 -10.00 -2.55
CA VAL A 65 1.17 -10.58 -1.62
C VAL A 65 2.55 -10.45 -2.24
N LEU A 66 3.48 -9.92 -1.45
CA LEU A 66 4.87 -9.77 -1.80
C LEU A 66 5.60 -11.10 -1.59
N GLU A 67 6.18 -11.66 -2.65
CA GLU A 67 6.89 -12.96 -2.61
C GLU A 67 8.34 -12.85 -2.14
N MET A 68 8.92 -11.66 -2.11
CA MET A 68 10.31 -11.45 -1.70
C MET A 68 10.49 -11.55 -0.18
N GLU A 69 11.64 -12.05 0.24
CA GLU A 69 12.01 -12.21 1.64
C GLU A 69 12.91 -11.09 2.17
N VAL A 70 12.85 -10.86 3.48
CA VAL A 70 13.64 -9.82 4.15
C VAL A 70 15.14 -10.07 3.98
N GLU A 71 15.55 -11.34 3.93
CA GLU A 71 16.94 -11.74 3.70
C GLU A 71 17.47 -11.25 2.35
N GLN A 72 16.60 -11.07 1.35
CA GLN A 72 16.99 -10.61 0.02
C GLN A 72 17.32 -9.12 -0.04
N ILE A 73 16.91 -8.33 0.97
CA ILE A 73 17.27 -6.90 1.08
C ILE A 73 18.42 -6.65 2.05
N LYS A 74 18.98 -7.69 2.66
CA LYS A 74 20.08 -7.59 3.62
C LYS A 74 21.40 -7.95 2.95
N LYS A 75 22.49 -7.35 3.43
CA LYS A 75 23.86 -7.70 2.97
C LYS A 75 24.29 -9.12 3.37
N GLY A 76 23.59 -9.75 4.32
CA GLY A 76 24.04 -11.00 4.92
C GLY A 76 25.40 -10.82 5.58
N SER A 77 26.37 -11.66 5.21
CA SER A 77 27.75 -11.61 5.74
C SER A 77 28.70 -10.69 4.97
N TYR A 78 28.23 -9.96 3.97
CA TYR A 78 29.07 -9.07 3.14
C TYR A 78 29.15 -7.65 3.69
N ASP A 79 30.30 -7.00 3.49
CA ASP A 79 30.52 -5.60 3.90
C ASP A 79 29.72 -4.62 3.03
N HIS A 80 29.55 -4.92 1.74
CA HIS A 80 28.91 -4.07 0.73
C HIS A 80 27.94 -4.88 -0.15
N PHE A 81 26.95 -4.21 -0.76
CA PHE A 81 26.05 -4.82 -1.75
C PHE A 81 26.67 -4.92 -3.16
N MET A 82 27.68 -4.10 -3.44
CA MET A 82 28.48 -4.07 -4.68
C MET A 82 29.93 -4.40 -4.35
#